data_AF-A0A659UFR9-F1
#
_entry.id   AF-A0A659UFR9-F1
#
_cell.length_a   1.000
_cell.length_b   1.000
_cell.length_c   1.000
_cell.angle_alpha   90.00
_cell.angle_beta   90.00
_cell.angle_gamma   90.00
#
_symmetry.space_group_name_H-M   'P 1'
#
loop_
_entity.id
_entity.type
_entity.pdbx_description
1 polymer ?
#
loop_
_entity_poly.entity_id
_entity_poly.type
_entity_poly.pdbx_seq_one_letter_code
_entity_poly.pdbx_strand_id
1 'polypeptide(L)'
;RTRLDSSNMLLRHKTSRRQLYTNARSEYLITQADEVLLANERGEICEGTITNVFADFGEGILATPRLDCGLLPGVLRAVLLDEGRASEAIYSLDDLKSAKALFVGNSLRGLIPARLI
;
A
#
# COMPACT_ATOMS: atom_id res chain seq x y z
N ARG A 1 7.78 -13.47 -6.27
CA ARG A 1 6.76 -13.00 -5.31
C ARG A 1 5.55 -12.50 -6.06
N THR A 2 4.36 -12.63 -5.49
CA THR A 2 3.09 -12.21 -6.09
C THR A 2 3.16 -10.75 -6.54
N ARG A 3 2.57 -10.45 -7.70
CA ARG A 3 2.46 -9.11 -8.28
C ARG A 3 1.01 -8.79 -8.59
N LEU A 4 0.64 -7.53 -8.48
CA LEU A 4 -0.63 -7.02 -8.96
C LEU A 4 -0.52 -6.69 -10.46
N ASP A 5 -1.65 -6.74 -11.14
CA ASP A 5 -1.79 -6.30 -12.53
C ASP A 5 -2.52 -4.97 -12.51
N SER A 6 -1.85 -3.90 -12.93
CA SER A 6 -2.41 -2.54 -12.89
C SER A 6 -3.67 -2.38 -13.77
N SER A 7 -3.85 -3.24 -14.77
CA SER A 7 -5.03 -3.25 -15.65
C SER A 7 -6.23 -3.99 -15.04
N ASN A 8 -6.03 -4.72 -13.94
CA ASN A 8 -7.10 -5.45 -13.27
C ASN A 8 -8.03 -4.49 -12.51
N MET A 9 -9.12 -4.11 -13.18
CA MET A 9 -10.13 -3.20 -12.65
C MET A 9 -10.77 -3.68 -11.33
N LEU A 10 -10.78 -4.99 -11.06
CA LEU A 10 -11.38 -5.52 -9.84
C LEU A 10 -10.62 -5.11 -8.58
N LEU A 11 -9.33 -4.75 -8.69
CA LEU A 11 -8.51 -4.28 -7.55
C LEU A 11 -9.09 -3.02 -6.90
N ARG A 12 -9.89 -2.24 -7.65
CA ARG A 12 -10.56 -1.03 -7.15
C ARG A 12 -11.80 -1.32 -6.29
N HIS A 13 -12.16 -2.58 -6.11
CA HIS A 13 -13.34 -3.00 -5.35
C HIS A 13 -12.96 -3.98 -4.25
N LYS A 14 -13.40 -3.69 -3.02
CA LYS A 14 -13.16 -4.59 -1.88
C LYS A 14 -14.12 -5.77 -1.97
N THR A 15 -13.64 -6.88 -2.51
CA THR A 15 -14.44 -8.10 -2.71
C THR A 15 -13.86 -9.29 -1.95
N SER A 16 -14.58 -10.41 -1.96
CA SER A 16 -14.09 -11.70 -1.47
C SER A 16 -13.07 -12.36 -2.39
N ARG A 17 -12.87 -11.88 -3.63
CA ARG A 17 -11.86 -12.40 -4.57
C ARG A 17 -10.47 -11.93 -4.17
N ARG A 18 -9.91 -12.55 -3.12
CA ARG A 18 -8.67 -12.13 -2.46
C ARG A 18 -7.45 -13.00 -2.77
N GLN A 19 -7.51 -13.86 -3.79
CA GLN A 19 -6.48 -14.86 -4.06
C GLN A 19 -5.06 -14.29 -4.10
N LEU A 20 -4.84 -13.16 -4.79
CA LEU A 20 -3.52 -12.51 -4.87
C LEU A 20 -3.02 -12.07 -3.49
N TYR A 21 -3.88 -11.43 -2.70
CA TYR A 21 -3.54 -10.97 -1.34
C TYR A 21 -3.31 -12.14 -0.37
N THR A 22 -4.12 -13.21 -0.46
CA THR A 22 -3.93 -14.43 0.32
C THR A 22 -2.61 -15.12 -0.03
N ASN A 23 -2.28 -15.21 -1.32
CA ASN A 23 -1.01 -15.76 -1.78
C ASN A 23 0.15 -14.93 -1.23
N ALA A 24 0.14 -13.61 -1.41
CA ALA A 24 1.18 -12.72 -0.88
C ALA A 24 1.32 -12.84 0.64
N ARG A 25 0.21 -12.92 1.40
CA ARG A 25 0.25 -13.11 2.85
C ARG A 25 0.90 -14.44 3.25
N SER A 26 0.72 -15.49 2.45
CA SER A 26 1.31 -16.81 2.70
C SER A 26 2.81 -16.90 2.41
N GLU A 27 3.39 -15.91 1.71
CA GLU A 27 4.82 -15.87 1.40
C GLU A 27 5.70 -15.63 2.64
N TYR A 28 5.10 -15.20 3.76
CA TYR A 28 5.81 -14.85 4.98
C TYR A 28 5.04 -15.25 6.23
N LEU A 29 5.78 -15.79 7.20
CA LEU A 29 5.28 -16.01 8.54
C LEU A 29 5.00 -14.69 9.25
N ILE A 30 4.13 -14.74 10.26
CA ILE A 30 3.82 -13.56 11.08
C ILE A 30 5.05 -13.02 11.84
N THR A 31 6.02 -13.88 12.15
CA THR A 31 7.29 -13.50 12.77
C THR A 31 8.24 -12.78 11.81
N GLN A 32 7.96 -12.79 10.51
CA GLN A 32 8.78 -12.14 9.48
C GLN A 32 8.17 -10.81 9.02
N ALA A 33 6.84 -10.73 8.94
CA ALA A 33 6.14 -9.53 8.50
C ALA A 33 4.72 -9.46 9.06
N ASP A 34 4.38 -8.34 9.71
CA ASP A 34 3.02 -8.05 10.17
C ASP A 34 2.07 -7.72 9.00
N GLU A 35 2.58 -7.04 7.98
CA GLU A 35 1.89 -6.72 6.72
C GLU A 35 2.82 -7.02 5.54
N VAL A 36 2.26 -7.45 4.41
CA VAL A 36 3.02 -7.76 3.19
C VAL A 36 2.63 -6.77 2.10
N LEU A 37 3.61 -6.04 1.57
CA LEU A 37 3.40 -5.10 0.47
C LEU A 37 3.46 -5.81 -0.88
N LEU A 38 2.57 -5.40 -1.77
CA LEU A 38 2.53 -5.85 -3.16
C LEU A 38 2.89 -4.69 -4.08
N ALA A 39 3.67 -5.02 -5.12
CA ALA A 39 3.96 -4.14 -6.24
C ALA A 39 3.26 -4.66 -7.50
N ASN A 40 3.07 -3.78 -8.48
CA ASN A 40 2.55 -4.15 -9.79
C ASN A 40 3.63 -4.68 -10.73
N GLU A 41 3.26 -4.98 -11.98
CA GLU A 41 4.16 -5.47 -13.03
C GLU A 41 5.28 -4.49 -13.41
N ARG A 42 5.13 -3.19 -13.10
CA ARG A 42 6.14 -2.15 -13.32
C ARG A 42 7.11 -1.99 -12.14
N GLY A 43 6.89 -2.71 -11.05
CA GLY A 43 7.70 -2.60 -9.83
C GLY A 43 7.31 -1.42 -8.92
N GLU A 44 6.18 -0.77 -9.20
CA GLU A 44 5.64 0.31 -8.37
C GLU A 44 4.87 -0.29 -7.19
N ILE A 45 5.08 0.24 -5.99
CA ILE A 45 4.32 -0.15 -4.80
C ILE A 45 2.85 0.20 -5.00
N CYS A 46 1.97 -0.72 -4.62
CA CYS A 46 0.52 -0.54 -4.72
C CYS A 46 -0.12 -0.43 -3.34
N GLU A 47 -0.11 -1.52 -2.57
CA GLU A 47 -0.78 -1.61 -1.28
C GLU A 47 -0.27 -2.81 -0.46
N GLY A 48 -0.67 -2.87 0.81
CA GLY A 48 -0.55 -4.07 1.64
C GLY A 48 -1.68 -5.07 1.35
N THR A 49 -1.65 -6.24 1.99
CA THR A 49 -2.70 -7.25 1.82
C THR A 49 -4.06 -6.80 2.37
N ILE A 50 -4.06 -5.91 3.37
CA ILE A 50 -5.26 -5.38 4.04
C ILE A 50 -5.17 -3.86 4.34
N THR A 51 -4.20 -3.16 3.77
CA THR A 51 -3.90 -1.75 4.07
C THR A 51 -3.46 -0.99 2.83
N ASN A 52 -3.65 0.33 2.81
CA ASN A 52 -2.94 1.23 1.89
C ASN A 52 -1.59 1.65 2.50
N VAL A 53 -0.64 2.06 1.65
CA VAL A 53 0.70 2.50 2.05
C VAL A 53 0.78 4.03 2.04
N PHE A 54 1.50 4.58 3.01
CA PHE A 54 1.74 6.00 3.17
C PHE A 54 3.20 6.22 3.60
N ALA A 55 3.95 7.00 2.84
CA ALA A 55 5.36 7.27 3.11
C ALA A 55 5.58 8.78 3.19
N ASP A 56 6.31 9.23 4.21
CA ASP A 56 6.80 10.60 4.29
C ASP A 56 8.29 10.60 3.92
N PHE A 57 8.65 11.31 2.85
CA PHE A 57 10.03 11.43 2.37
C PHE A 57 10.78 12.60 3.01
N GLY A 58 10.18 13.29 3.99
CA GLY A 58 10.77 14.40 4.74
C GLY A 58 10.05 15.74 4.56
N GLU A 59 8.94 15.76 3.83
CA GLU A 59 8.16 16.98 3.54
C GLU A 59 6.93 17.13 4.45
N GLY A 60 6.63 16.13 5.30
CA GLY A 60 5.48 16.15 6.21
C GLY A 60 4.16 15.80 5.52
N ILE A 61 4.17 15.47 4.23
CA ILE A 61 3.02 15.00 3.45
C ILE A 61 3.16 13.51 3.18
N LEU A 62 2.09 12.75 3.39
CA LEU A 62 2.08 11.31 3.17
C LEU A 62 1.89 10.97 1.68
N ALA A 63 2.96 10.55 1.02
CA ALA A 63 2.90 9.99 -0.32
C ALA A 63 2.23 8.61 -0.30
N THR A 64 1.11 8.45 -1.00
CA THR A 64 0.38 7.18 -1.17
C THR A 64 0.34 6.78 -2.64
N PRO A 65 0.41 5.49 -3.01
CA PRO A 65 0.45 5.10 -4.42
C PRO A 65 -0.78 5.59 -5.20
N ARG A 66 -0.55 6.08 -6.43
CA ARG A 66 -1.62 6.50 -7.36
C ARG A 66 -2.53 5.33 -7.72
N LEU A 67 -3.82 5.61 -7.91
CA LEU A 67 -4.82 4.56 -8.15
C LEU A 67 -4.57 3.72 -9.42
N ASP A 68 -3.89 4.29 -10.42
CA ASP A 68 -3.49 3.62 -11.67
C ASP A 68 -2.29 2.66 -11.50
N CYS A 69 -1.66 2.61 -10.33
CA CYS A 69 -0.74 1.52 -9.98
C CYS A 69 -1.47 0.17 -9.82
N GLY A 70 -2.78 0.17 -9.54
CA GLY A 70 -3.59 -1.05 -9.35
C GLY A 70 -3.74 -1.41 -7.88
N LEU A 71 -4.52 -0.62 -7.14
CA LEU A 71 -4.82 -0.85 -5.72
C LEU A 71 -6.26 -0.49 -5.38
N LEU A 72 -6.67 -0.85 -4.16
CA LEU A 72 -7.96 -0.46 -3.61
C LEU A 72 -7.97 1.02 -3.21
N PRO A 73 -8.97 1.83 -3.63
CA PRO A 73 -9.18 3.18 -3.11
C PRO A 73 -9.75 3.09 -1.68
N GLY A 74 -8.91 2.79 -0.70
CA GLY A 74 -9.35 2.59 0.68
C GLY A 74 -9.92 3.85 1.31
N VAL A 75 -10.88 3.68 2.23
CA VAL A 75 -11.60 4.80 2.85
C VAL A 75 -10.66 5.71 3.65
N LEU A 76 -9.74 5.16 4.46
CA LEU A 76 -8.72 5.97 5.15
C LEU A 76 -7.87 6.76 4.16
N ARG A 77 -7.48 6.15 3.04
CA ARG A 77 -6.70 6.81 1.99
C ARG A 77 -7.46 7.99 1.41
N ALA A 78 -8.74 7.82 1.08
CA ALA A 78 -9.60 8.88 0.56
C ALA A 78 -9.69 10.05 1.55
N VAL A 79 -9.96 9.78 2.84
CA VAL A 79 -10.02 10.81 3.88
C VAL A 79 -8.72 11.60 3.98
N LEU A 80 -7.56 10.92 4.00
CA LEU A 80 -6.26 11.61 4.09
C LEU A 80 -5.94 12.44 2.84
N LEU A 81 -6.36 12.00 1.66
CA LEU A 81 -6.21 12.77 0.41
C LEU A 81 -7.11 14.02 0.44
N ASP A 82 -8.36 13.87 0.83
CA ASP A 82 -9.33 14.98 0.90
C ASP A 82 -8.92 16.02 1.97
N GLU A 83 -8.32 15.58 3.08
CA GLU A 83 -7.75 16.45 4.12
C GLU A 83 -6.43 17.14 3.70
N GLY A 84 -5.87 16.81 2.52
CA GLY A 84 -4.57 17.32 2.07
C GLY A 84 -3.38 16.79 2.89
N ARG A 85 -3.58 15.75 3.69
CA ARG A 85 -2.55 15.11 4.53
C ARG A 85 -1.79 14.02 3.78
N ALA A 86 -2.38 13.51 2.71
CA ALA A 86 -1.75 12.63 1.76
C ALA A 86 -1.78 13.24 0.35
N SER A 87 -0.82 12.82 -0.48
CA SER A 87 -0.79 13.12 -1.91
C SER A 87 -0.48 11.85 -2.68
N GLU A 88 -1.06 11.71 -3.88
CA GLU A 88 -0.76 10.55 -4.70
C GLU A 88 0.67 10.63 -5.29
N ALA A 89 1.38 9.51 -5.30
CA ALA A 89 2.74 9.41 -5.83
C ALA A 89 2.96 8.02 -6.47
N ILE A 90 4.11 7.85 -7.13
CA ILE A 90 4.59 6.56 -7.62
C ILE A 90 5.98 6.36 -7.03
N TYR A 91 6.22 5.20 -6.43
CA TYR A 91 7.51 4.83 -5.87
C TYR A 91 7.68 3.31 -5.84
N SER A 92 8.91 2.87 -5.96
CA SER A 92 9.32 1.47 -5.86
C SER A 92 9.57 1.05 -4.41
N LEU A 93 9.85 -0.24 -4.21
CA LEU A 93 10.31 -0.74 -2.92
C LEU A 93 11.66 -0.13 -2.49
N ASP A 94 12.52 0.20 -3.45
CA ASP A 94 13.84 0.77 -3.14
C ASP A 94 13.70 2.22 -2.69
N ASP A 95 12.83 2.98 -3.35
CA ASP A 95 12.51 4.36 -2.96
C ASP A 95 11.98 4.42 -1.52
N LEU A 96 11.12 3.46 -1.12
CA LEU A 96 10.60 3.37 0.25
C LEU A 96 11.68 3.28 1.33
N LYS A 97 12.89 2.81 1.02
CA LYS A 97 14.01 2.79 1.99
C LYS A 97 14.50 4.19 2.36
N SER A 98 14.23 5.18 1.50
CA SER A 98 14.58 6.58 1.75
C SER A 98 13.53 7.34 2.58
N ALA A 99 12.34 6.75 2.78
CA ALA A 99 11.27 7.35 3.56
C ALA A 99 11.72 7.61 5.01
N LYS A 100 11.43 8.82 5.49
CA LYS A 100 11.70 9.24 6.88
C LYS A 100 10.69 8.68 7.86
N ALA A 101 9.44 8.51 7.42
CA ALA A 101 8.43 7.76 8.13
C ALA A 101 7.62 6.90 7.16
N LEU A 102 7.24 5.70 7.60
CA LEU A 102 6.45 4.78 6.82
C LEU A 102 5.25 4.34 7.66
N PHE A 103 4.10 4.30 7.01
CA PHE A 103 2.86 3.83 7.60
C PHE A 103 2.14 2.90 6.63
N VAL A 104 1.42 1.96 7.21
CA VAL A 104 0.34 1.24 6.54
C VAL A 104 -0.96 1.55 7.27
N GLY A 105 -2.09 1.55 6.59
CA GLY A 105 -3.34 1.91 7.26
C GLY A 105 -4.60 1.44 6.55
N ASN A 106 -5.68 1.36 7.33
CA ASN A 106 -7.03 1.13 6.82
C ASN A 106 -8.07 1.80 7.73
N SER A 107 -9.33 1.81 7.29
CA SER A 107 -10.41 2.46 8.03
C SER A 107 -10.69 1.87 9.41
N LEU A 108 -10.29 0.61 9.67
CA LEU A 108 -10.52 -0.05 10.95
C LEU A 108 -9.48 0.36 12.00
N ARG A 109 -8.24 0.59 11.56
CA ARG A 109 -7.08 0.73 12.46
C ARG A 109 -6.43 2.12 12.42
N GLY A 110 -6.81 2.96 11.46
CA GLY A 110 -6.09 4.21 11.19
C GLY A 110 -4.70 3.96 10.63
N LEU A 111 -3.80 4.92 10.80
CA LEU A 111 -2.39 4.81 10.45
C LEU A 111 -1.64 3.96 11.48
N ILE A 112 -0.85 3.02 11.00
CA ILE A 112 -0.01 2.13 11.79
C ILE A 112 1.44 2.42 11.40
N PRO A 113 2.30 2.86 12.34
CA PRO A 113 3.73 3.00 12.07
C PRO A 113 4.32 1.67 11.59
N ALA A 114 5.07 1.71 10.50
CA ALA A 114 5.65 0.55 9.87
C ALA A 114 7.15 0.75 9.65
N ARG A 115 7.88 -0.37 9.57
CA ARG A 115 9.31 -0.38 9.24
C ARG A 115 9.52 -1.36 8.10
N LEU A 116 10.19 -0.91 7.05
CA LEU A 116 10.61 -1.80 5.96
C LEU A 116 11.75 -2.70 6.45
N ILE A 117 11.71 -3.98 6.07
CA ILE A 117 12.68 -5.01 6.43
C ILE A 117 13.44 -5.47 5.18
#